data_AF-A0A9R1U171-F1
#
_entry.id   AF-A0A9R1U171-F1
#
_cell.length_a   1.000
_cell.length_b   1.000
_cell.length_c   1.000
_cell.angle_alpha   90.00
_cell.angle_beta   90.00
_cell.angle_gamma   90.00
#
_symmetry.space_group_name_H-M   'P 1'
#
loop_
_entity.id
_entity.type
_entity.pdbx_description
1 polymer ?
#
loop_
_entity_poly.entity_id
_entity_poly.type
_entity_poly.pdbx_seq_one_letter_code
_entity_poly.pdbx_strand_id
1 'polypeptide(L)'
;MEDCENDETLDLASRTWSRVMESASKAGYREGVDEGSQEVLQSDFDVGYSDGFKISFLLGKYKALAALNPEKIPPDIQKILEATRRGECHICHLESSGEINLLESQEVIRAHRDHITKIIHKLKENFSPLLREKNIKIEEPELT
;
A
#
# COMPACT_ATOMS: atom_id res chain seq x y z
N MET A 1 -43.99 26.18 -47.38
CA MET A 1 -43.28 27.02 -46.40
C MET A 1 -43.06 26.26 -45.09
N GLU A 2 -44.00 25.39 -44.67
CA GLU A 2 -43.83 24.51 -43.48
C GLU A 2 -42.71 23.45 -43.62
N ASP A 3 -42.46 22.90 -44.81
CA ASP A 3 -41.42 21.85 -44.98
C ASP A 3 -39.99 22.36 -44.75
N CYS A 4 -39.70 23.64 -45.04
CA CYS A 4 -38.35 24.21 -44.83
C CYS A 4 -38.05 24.48 -43.35
N GLU A 5 -39.03 24.92 -42.56
CA GLU A 5 -38.86 25.14 -41.11
C GLU A 5 -38.68 23.82 -40.34
N ASN A 6 -39.32 22.75 -40.81
CA ASN A 6 -39.15 21.41 -40.24
C ASN A 6 -37.74 20.85 -40.48
N ASP A 7 -37.12 21.15 -41.63
CA ASP A 7 -35.77 20.66 -41.97
C ASP A 7 -34.67 21.39 -41.16
N GLU A 8 -34.81 22.71 -40.98
CA GLU A 8 -33.89 23.51 -40.14
C GLU A 8 -33.97 23.13 -38.65
N THR A 9 -35.16 22.83 -38.14
CA THR A 9 -35.34 22.39 -36.75
C THR A 9 -34.77 20.99 -36.52
N LEU A 10 -34.89 20.08 -37.49
CA LEU A 10 -34.28 18.75 -37.45
C LEU A 10 -32.75 18.80 -37.51
N ASP A 11 -32.16 19.65 -38.36
CA ASP A 11 -30.70 19.86 -38.41
C ASP A 11 -30.16 20.45 -37.09
N LEU A 12 -30.86 21.45 -36.53
CA LEU A 12 -30.50 22.01 -35.22
C LEU A 12 -30.57 20.97 -34.10
N ALA A 13 -31.60 20.13 -34.09
CA ALA A 13 -31.75 19.04 -33.14
C ALA A 13 -30.61 18.01 -33.28
N SER A 14 -30.28 17.61 -34.51
CA SER A 14 -29.20 16.67 -34.82
C SER A 14 -27.82 17.18 -34.35
N ARG A 15 -27.52 18.46 -34.60
CA ARG A 15 -26.27 19.10 -34.13
C ARG A 15 -26.21 19.19 -32.61
N THR A 16 -27.33 19.56 -31.98
CA THR A 16 -27.43 19.64 -30.53
C THR A 16 -27.22 18.26 -29.90
N TRP A 17 -27.87 17.23 -30.43
CA TRP A 17 -27.70 15.84 -30.01
C TRP A 17 -26.25 15.39 -30.16
N SER A 18 -25.62 15.63 -31.31
CA SER A 18 -24.23 15.26 -31.57
C SER A 18 -23.26 15.90 -30.57
N ARG A 19 -23.44 17.18 -30.27
CA ARG A 19 -22.61 17.89 -29.27
C ARG A 19 -22.81 17.34 -27.86
N VAL A 20 -24.06 17.04 -27.47
CA VAL A 20 -24.37 16.45 -26.17
C VAL A 20 -23.73 15.07 -26.05
N MET A 21 -23.87 14.23 -27.09
CA MET A 21 -23.30 12.89 -27.12
C MET A 21 -21.77 12.90 -27.10
N GLU A 22 -21.13 13.80 -27.84
CA GLU A 22 -19.67 13.96 -27.82
C GLU A 22 -19.17 14.39 -26.43
N SER A 23 -19.87 15.34 -25.80
CA SER A 23 -19.54 15.78 -24.44
C SER A 23 -19.69 14.65 -23.42
N ALA A 24 -20.80 13.92 -23.49
CA ALA A 24 -21.06 12.77 -22.61
C ALA A 24 -20.01 11.67 -22.81
N SER A 25 -19.60 11.40 -24.06
CA SER A 25 -18.60 10.38 -24.37
C SER A 25 -17.22 10.74 -23.81
N LYS A 26 -16.81 12.01 -23.94
CA LYS A 26 -15.53 12.49 -23.38
C LYS A 26 -15.55 12.50 -21.85
N ALA A 27 -16.67 12.89 -21.25
CA ALA A 27 -16.84 12.85 -19.80
C ALA A 27 -16.74 11.41 -19.29
N GLY A 28 -17.54 10.50 -19.85
CA GLY A 28 -17.54 9.10 -19.43
C GLY A 28 -16.19 8.41 -19.61
N TYR A 29 -15.44 8.71 -20.68
CA TYR A 29 -14.09 8.17 -20.84
C TYR A 29 -13.13 8.67 -19.75
N ARG A 30 -13.15 9.97 -19.46
CA ARG A 30 -12.29 10.56 -18.42
C ARG A 30 -12.65 10.02 -17.04
N GLU A 31 -13.94 9.99 -16.71
CA GLU A 31 -14.45 9.43 -15.46
C GLU A 31 -14.04 7.96 -15.30
N GLY A 32 -14.19 7.14 -16.35
CA GLY A 32 -13.79 5.74 -16.30
C GLY A 32 -12.27 5.53 -16.12
N VAL A 33 -11.44 6.37 -16.74
CA VAL A 33 -9.98 6.33 -16.53
C VAL A 33 -9.62 6.74 -15.10
N ASP A 34 -10.23 7.82 -14.59
CA ASP A 34 -9.99 8.30 -13.24
C ASP A 34 -10.46 7.29 -12.20
N GLU A 35 -11.66 6.72 -12.36
CA GLU A 35 -12.22 5.71 -11.45
C GLU A 35 -11.38 4.43 -11.44
N GLY A 36 -10.97 3.93 -12.61
CA GLY A 36 -10.09 2.77 -12.68
C GLY A 36 -8.73 3.02 -12.01
N SER A 37 -8.17 4.23 -12.16
CA SER A 37 -6.94 4.60 -11.46
C SER A 37 -7.12 4.67 -9.94
N GLN A 38 -8.26 5.18 -9.45
CA GLN A 38 -8.55 5.24 -8.02
C GLN A 38 -8.81 3.85 -7.44
N GLU A 39 -9.47 2.97 -8.17
CA GLU A 39 -9.75 1.60 -7.73
C GLU A 39 -8.44 0.83 -7.48
N VAL A 40 -7.51 0.86 -8.44
CA VAL A 40 -6.19 0.20 -8.31
C VAL A 40 -5.38 0.82 -7.17
N LEU A 41 -5.38 2.14 -7.05
CA LEU A 41 -4.67 2.83 -5.97
C LEU A 41 -5.22 2.41 -4.60
N GLN A 42 -6.54 2.33 -4.45
CA GLN A 42 -7.17 1.95 -3.20
C GLN A 42 -6.91 0.48 -2.88
N SER A 43 -6.98 -0.42 -3.86
CA SER A 43 -6.69 -1.84 -3.64
C SER A 43 -5.25 -2.07 -3.16
N ASP A 44 -4.28 -1.38 -3.78
CA ASP A 44 -2.87 -1.49 -3.39
C ASP A 44 -2.62 -0.85 -2.02
N PHE A 45 -3.27 0.29 -1.74
CA PHE A 45 -3.21 0.94 -0.44
C PHE A 45 -3.76 0.03 0.68
N ASP A 46 -4.90 -0.62 0.47
CA ASP A 46 -5.54 -1.49 1.46
C ASP A 46 -4.65 -2.69 1.82
N VAL A 47 -4.01 -3.29 0.81
CA VAL A 47 -3.00 -4.35 1.01
C VAL A 47 -1.82 -3.83 1.82
N GLY A 48 -1.23 -2.71 1.40
CA GLY A 48 -0.09 -2.11 2.09
C GLY A 48 -0.41 -1.70 3.54
N TYR A 49 -1.60 -1.17 3.78
CA TYR A 49 -2.07 -0.78 5.11
C TYR A 49 -2.28 -2.00 6.02
N SER A 50 -2.96 -3.03 5.52
CA SER A 50 -3.20 -4.28 6.26
C SER A 50 -1.89 -4.93 6.70
N ASP A 51 -0.97 -5.12 5.75
CA ASP A 51 0.33 -5.73 6.02
C ASP A 51 1.19 -4.86 6.94
N GLY A 52 1.27 -3.55 6.64
CA GLY A 52 1.99 -2.59 7.46
C GLY A 52 1.51 -2.55 8.91
N PHE A 53 0.19 -2.63 9.13
CA PHE A 53 -0.39 -2.71 10.47
C PHE A 53 0.01 -3.99 11.20
N LYS A 54 -0.15 -5.15 10.55
CA LYS A 54 0.20 -6.46 11.12
C LYS A 54 1.67 -6.51 11.54
N ILE A 55 2.57 -6.01 10.68
CA ILE A 55 4.01 -5.97 10.95
C ILE A 55 4.32 -5.00 12.09
N SER A 56 3.77 -3.78 12.05
CA SER A 56 3.99 -2.78 13.09
C SER A 56 3.52 -3.28 14.46
N PHE A 57 2.38 -3.97 14.51
CA PHE A 57 1.87 -4.59 15.73
C PHE A 57 2.80 -5.68 16.25
N LEU A 58 3.33 -6.53 15.36
CA LEU A 58 4.33 -7.54 15.71
C LEU A 58 5.60 -6.91 16.29
N LEU A 59 6.15 -5.89 15.62
CA LEU A 59 7.31 -5.15 16.11
C LEU A 59 7.03 -4.53 17.48
N GLY A 60 5.81 -4.03 17.71
CA GLY A 60 5.37 -3.54 19.02
C GLY A 60 5.46 -4.60 20.13
N LYS A 61 5.06 -5.85 19.84
CA LYS A 61 5.22 -6.97 20.80
C LYS A 61 6.69 -7.20 21.15
N TYR A 62 7.58 -7.25 20.13
CA TYR A 62 9.02 -7.42 20.38
C TYR A 62 9.63 -6.21 21.10
N LYS A 63 9.15 -5.00 20.82
CA LYS A 63 9.57 -3.79 21.53
C LYS A 63 9.20 -3.84 23.01
N ALA A 64 8.01 -4.33 23.34
CA ALA A 64 7.61 -4.54 24.73
C ALA A 64 8.50 -5.60 25.41
N LEU A 65 8.87 -6.68 24.73
CA LEU A 65 9.81 -7.67 25.25
C LEU A 65 11.22 -7.10 25.46
N ALA A 66 11.68 -6.25 24.54
CA ALA A 66 12.96 -5.57 24.64
C ALA A 66 13.06 -4.71 25.91
N ALA A 67 11.94 -4.05 26.27
CA ALA A 67 11.87 -3.22 27.47
C ALA A 67 12.05 -4.00 28.78
N LEU A 68 11.86 -5.34 28.78
CA LEU A 68 12.09 -6.17 29.96
C LEU A 68 13.58 -6.38 30.26
N ASN A 69 14.45 -6.31 29.24
CA ASN A 69 15.89 -6.52 29.36
C ASN A 69 16.67 -5.66 28.35
N PRO A 70 16.65 -4.31 28.50
CA PRO A 70 17.21 -3.40 27.50
C PRO A 70 18.72 -3.60 27.27
N GLU A 71 19.48 -3.97 28.30
CA GLU A 71 20.94 -4.17 28.22
C GLU A 71 21.36 -5.37 27.34
N LYS A 72 20.43 -6.29 27.04
CA LYS A 72 20.70 -7.48 26.24
C LYS A 72 20.31 -7.32 24.77
N ILE A 73 19.86 -6.14 24.36
CA ILE A 73 19.36 -5.90 23.01
C ILE A 73 20.52 -5.40 22.13
N PRO A 74 20.89 -6.15 21.07
CA PRO A 74 21.88 -5.70 20.12
C PRO A 74 21.46 -4.38 19.43
N PRO A 75 22.41 -3.48 19.09
CA PRO A 75 22.09 -2.17 18.50
C PRO A 75 21.28 -2.26 17.19
N ASP A 76 21.53 -3.29 16.38
CA ASP A 76 20.82 -3.56 15.14
C ASP A 76 19.38 -4.01 15.36
N ILE A 77 19.10 -4.75 16.45
CA ILE A 77 17.74 -5.08 16.87
C ILE A 77 17.04 -3.85 17.43
N GLN A 78 17.75 -3.02 18.20
CA GLN A 78 17.18 -1.78 18.72
C GLN A 78 16.73 -0.86 17.59
N LYS A 79 17.54 -0.69 16.54
CA LYS A 79 17.18 0.09 15.36
C LYS A 79 15.88 -0.41 14.71
N ILE A 80 15.73 -1.73 14.57
CA ILE A 80 14.52 -2.38 14.07
C ILE A 80 13.28 -2.01 14.91
N LEU A 81 13.43 -2.02 16.23
CA LEU A 81 12.35 -1.72 17.17
C LEU A 81 12.06 -0.22 17.31
N GLU A 82 12.95 0.65 16.83
CA GLU A 82 12.70 2.09 16.74
C GLU A 82 11.83 2.42 15.52
N ALA A 83 11.94 1.65 14.44
CA ALA A 83 11.15 1.82 13.23
C ALA A 83 9.73 1.21 13.29
N THR A 84 9.27 0.76 14.47
CA THR A 84 7.94 0.15 14.68
C THR A 84 6.80 0.97 14.06
N ARG A 85 6.87 2.31 14.10
CA ARG A 85 5.81 3.19 13.54
C ARG A 85 5.57 2.97 12.05
N ARG A 86 6.61 2.58 11.30
CA ARG A 86 6.55 2.32 9.86
C ARG A 86 6.67 0.83 9.54
N GLY A 87 6.64 -0.05 10.54
CA GLY A 87 6.75 -1.49 10.31
C GLY A 87 8.06 -1.94 9.65
N GLU A 88 9.18 -1.21 9.79
CA GLU A 88 10.39 -1.44 8.98
C GLU A 88 10.08 -1.52 7.46
N CYS A 89 9.27 -0.58 6.97
CA CYS A 89 8.87 -0.54 5.56
C CYS A 89 10.07 -0.33 4.62
N HIS A 90 10.37 -1.35 3.82
CA HIS A 90 11.40 -1.30 2.79
C HIS A 90 11.17 -0.19 1.76
N ILE A 91 9.91 0.07 1.38
CA ILE A 91 9.55 1.11 0.41
C ILE A 91 9.90 2.50 0.97
N CYS A 92 9.57 2.77 2.24
CA CYS A 92 9.97 4.02 2.90
C CYS A 92 11.50 4.19 2.95
N HIS A 93 12.24 3.08 3.06
CA HIS A 93 13.70 3.14 3.00
C HIS A 93 14.20 3.51 1.60
N LEU A 94 13.68 2.85 0.55
CA LEU A 94 14.00 3.15 -0.85
C LEU A 94 13.62 4.58 -1.26
N GLU A 95 12.49 5.08 -0.75
CA GLU A 95 12.08 6.47 -0.95
C GLU A 95 13.10 7.43 -0.33
N SER A 96 13.53 7.15 0.91
CA SER A 96 14.53 7.98 1.60
C SER A 96 15.93 7.93 0.97
N SER A 97 16.28 6.83 0.27
CA SER A 97 17.52 6.70 -0.48
C SER A 97 17.45 7.27 -1.90
N GLY A 98 16.25 7.61 -2.40
CA GLY A 98 16.02 8.11 -3.75
C GLY A 98 16.02 7.03 -4.84
N GLU A 99 15.90 5.75 -4.46
CA GLU A 99 16.01 4.60 -5.36
C GLU A 99 14.64 4.06 -5.82
N ILE A 100 13.54 4.64 -5.35
CA ILE A 100 12.18 4.13 -5.59
C ILE A 100 11.75 4.15 -7.07
N ASN A 101 12.30 5.05 -7.88
CA ASN A 101 11.91 5.24 -9.29
C ASN A 101 12.53 4.21 -10.26
N LEU A 102 13.25 3.20 -9.74
CA LEU A 102 14.01 2.23 -10.54
C LEU A 102 13.36 0.85 -10.63
N LEU A 103 12.21 0.62 -9.99
CA LEU A 103 11.63 -0.71 -9.80
C LEU A 103 10.17 -0.75 -10.23
N GLU A 104 9.80 -1.84 -10.89
CA GLU A 104 8.41 -2.18 -11.20
C GLU A 104 7.65 -2.53 -9.92
N SER A 105 6.36 -2.19 -9.84
CA SER A 105 5.55 -2.33 -8.62
C SER A 105 5.60 -3.74 -8.01
N GLN A 106 5.61 -4.79 -8.84
CA GLN A 106 5.69 -6.19 -8.37
C GLN A 106 7.04 -6.53 -7.73
N GLU A 107 8.13 -5.98 -8.25
CA GLU A 107 9.47 -6.20 -7.71
C GLU A 107 9.63 -5.52 -6.35
N VAL A 108 9.09 -4.31 -6.21
CA VAL A 108 9.06 -3.57 -4.94
C VAL A 108 8.30 -4.35 -3.86
N ILE A 109 7.12 -4.88 -4.19
CA ILE A 109 6.30 -5.67 -3.25
C ILE A 109 7.05 -6.94 -2.82
N ARG A 110 7.65 -7.67 -3.76
CA ARG A 110 8.43 -8.87 -3.44
C ARG A 110 9.63 -8.56 -2.56
N ALA A 111 10.40 -7.53 -2.90
CA ALA A 111 11.55 -7.09 -2.12
C ALA A 111 11.14 -6.67 -0.70
N HIS A 112 10.00 -6.00 -0.57
CA HIS A 112 9.43 -5.65 0.73
C HIS A 112 9.10 -6.88 1.57
N ARG A 113 8.40 -7.88 1.01
CA ARG A 113 8.06 -9.13 1.72
C ARG A 113 9.31 -9.90 2.16
N ASP A 114 10.31 -9.99 1.28
CA ASP A 114 11.59 -10.64 1.59
C ASP A 114 12.33 -9.91 2.73
N HIS A 115 12.31 -8.57 2.71
CA HIS A 115 12.88 -7.74 3.77
C HIS A 115 12.19 -8.01 5.11
N ILE A 116 10.86 -7.96 5.14
CA ILE A 116 10.09 -8.19 6.37
C ILE A 116 10.30 -9.59 6.93
N THR A 117 10.30 -10.61 6.08
CA THR A 117 10.56 -12.00 6.50
C THR A 117 11.91 -12.13 7.20
N LYS A 118 12.96 -11.49 6.65
CA LYS A 118 14.29 -11.46 7.27
C LYS A 118 14.27 -10.76 8.64
N ILE A 119 13.56 -9.63 8.75
CA ILE A 119 13.44 -8.90 10.02
C ILE A 119 12.73 -9.74 11.08
N ILE A 120 11.62 -10.39 10.73
CA ILE A 120 10.86 -11.24 11.65
C ILE A 120 11.71 -12.41 12.13
N HIS A 121 12.42 -13.08 11.21
CA HIS A 121 13.32 -14.18 11.55
C HIS A 121 14.39 -13.73 12.55
N LYS A 122 15.03 -12.59 12.27
CA LYS A 122 16.07 -12.03 13.12
C LYS A 122 15.57 -11.69 14.53
N LEU A 123 14.37 -11.12 14.64
CA LEU A 123 13.73 -10.87 15.93
C LEU A 123 13.42 -12.18 16.66
N LYS A 124 12.86 -13.18 15.97
CA LYS A 124 12.58 -14.48 16.57
C LYS A 124 13.82 -15.13 17.14
N GLU A 125 14.92 -15.14 16.41
CA GLU A 125 16.19 -15.71 16.88
C GLU A 125 16.67 -14.99 18.15
N ASN A 126 16.71 -13.66 18.12
CA ASN A 126 17.19 -12.83 19.22
C ASN A 126 16.34 -13.00 20.50
N PHE A 127 15.01 -13.08 20.36
CA PHE A 127 14.09 -13.21 21.49
C PHE A 127 13.73 -14.66 21.85
N SER A 128 14.20 -15.66 21.08
CA SER A 128 13.88 -17.06 21.31
C SER A 128 14.14 -17.57 22.73
N PRO A 129 15.23 -17.18 23.43
CA PRO A 129 15.46 -17.65 24.79
C PRO A 129 14.40 -17.10 25.76
N LEU A 130 14.08 -15.81 25.62
CA LEU A 130 13.11 -15.13 26.48
C LEU A 130 11.68 -15.67 26.25
N LEU A 131 11.31 -15.91 24.98
CA LEU A 131 10.01 -16.47 24.63
C LEU A 131 9.81 -17.87 25.24
N ARG A 132 10.85 -18.70 25.23
CA ARG A 132 10.83 -20.03 25.86
C ARG A 132 10.75 -19.94 27.37
N GLU A 133 11.56 -19.08 28.00
CA GLU A 133 11.57 -18.90 29.46
C GLU A 133 10.21 -18.44 29.99
N LYS A 134 9.57 -17.49 29.31
CA LYS A 134 8.28 -16.92 29.73
C LYS A 134 7.07 -17.65 29.14
N ASN A 135 7.28 -18.71 28.36
CA ASN A 135 6.23 -19.45 27.64
C ASN A 135 5.30 -18.54 26.81
N ILE A 136 5.86 -17.53 26.15
CA ILE A 136 5.13 -16.57 25.32
C ILE A 136 5.12 -17.06 23.88
N LYS A 137 3.93 -17.05 23.25
CA LYS A 137 3.76 -17.33 21.83
C LYS A 137 3.52 -16.03 21.07
N ILE A 138 4.28 -15.84 19.99
CA ILE A 138 4.09 -14.74 19.04
C ILE A 138 3.81 -15.38 17.68
N GLU A 139 2.59 -15.15 17.18
CA GLU A 139 2.16 -15.58 15.85
C GLU A 139 2.81 -14.69 14.78
N GLU A 140 3.20 -15.30 13.67
CA GLU A 140 3.64 -14.56 12.49
C GLU A 140 2.44 -14.01 11.74
N PRO A 141 2.51 -12.77 11.25
CA PRO A 141 1.46 -12.22 10.43
C PRO A 141 1.47 -12.89 9.07
N GLU A 142 0.29 -13.32 8.62
CA GLU A 142 0.06 -13.69 7.23
C GLU A 142 -0.02 -12.39 6.41
N LEU A 143 0.97 -12.18 5.55
CA LEU A 143 1.02 -11.05 4.62
C LEU A 143 0.24 -11.37 3.35
N THR A 144 -0.41 -10.37 2.78
CA THR A 144 -1.34 -10.49 1.65
C THR A 144 -0.59 -10.27 0.35
#